data_AF-A0A5K0WD28-F1
#
_entry.id   AF-A0A5K0WD28-F1
#
_cell.length_a   1.000
_cell.length_b   1.000
_cell.length_c   1.000
_cell.angle_alpha   90.00
_cell.angle_beta   90.00
_cell.angle_gamma   90.00
#
_symmetry.space_group_name_H-M   'P 1'
#
loop_
_entity.id
_entity.type
_entity.pdbx_description
1 polymer ?
#
loop_
_entity_poly.entity_id
_entity_poly.type
_entity_poly.pdbx_seq_one_letter_code
_entity_poly.pdbx_strand_id
1 'polypeptide(L)' 'FGERDRSSTFTLRQIQAATRNFHPSNKIGQGGFGLVYK' A
#
# COMPACT_ATOMS: atom_id res chain seq x y z
N PHE A 1 -5.21 7.54 29.33
CA PHE A 1 -3.99 6.74 29.06
C PHE A 1 -4.34 5.65 28.07
N GLY A 2 -3.65 5.64 26.92
CA GLY A 2 -3.81 4.64 25.85
C GLY A 2 -4.40 5.21 24.57
N GLU A 3 -3.58 5.96 23.82
CA GLU A 3 -3.87 6.31 22.42
C GLU A 3 -4.06 5.01 21.64
N ARG A 4 -5.26 4.78 21.11
CA ARG A 4 -5.50 3.62 20.23
C ARG A 4 -4.61 3.79 19.01
N ASP A 5 -3.65 2.90 18.86
CA ASP A 5 -2.83 2.76 17.67
C ASP A 5 -3.75 2.81 16.44
N ARG A 6 -3.66 3.89 15.65
CA ARG A 6 -4.48 4.08 14.43
C ARG A 6 -3.94 3.21 13.29
N SER A 7 -3.60 1.95 13.56
CA SER A 7 -3.28 1.00 12.51
C SER A 7 -4.57 0.68 11.76
N SER A 8 -4.70 1.31 10.59
CA SER A 8 -5.81 1.06 9.68
C SER A 8 -5.57 -0.30 9.04
N THR A 9 -6.40 -1.29 9.39
CA THR A 9 -6.36 -2.61 8.78
C THR A 9 -7.05 -2.55 7.42
N PHE A 10 -6.30 -2.86 6.36
CA PHE A 10 -6.82 -2.94 5.00
C PHE A 10 -6.84 -4.39 4.53
N THR A 11 -7.91 -4.78 3.86
CA THR A 11 -7.99 -6.07 3.17
C THR A 11 -7.16 -6.04 1.90
N LEU A 12 -6.65 -7.20 1.46
CA LEU A 12 -5.90 -7.33 0.21
C LEU A 12 -6.69 -6.77 -1.00
N ARG A 13 -8.01 -6.97 -1.02
CA ARG A 13 -8.89 -6.43 -2.07
C ARG A 13 -8.90 -4.90 -2.11
N GLN A 14 -8.88 -4.23 -0.95
CA GLN A 14 -8.81 -2.77 -0.89
C GLN A 14 -7.47 -2.26 -1.42
N ILE A 15 -6.36 -2.92 -1.08
CA ILE A 15 -5.02 -2.58 -1.58
C ILE A 15 -4.94 -2.78 -3.10
N GLN A 16 -5.50 -3.88 -3.61
CA GLN A 16 -5.58 -4.14 -5.06
C GLN A 16 -6.40 -3.07 -5.78
N ALA A 17 -7.56 -2.67 -5.24
CA ALA A 17 -8.38 -1.63 -5.85
C ALA A 17 -7.63 -0.28 -5.90
N ALA A 18 -6.95 0.10 -4.81
CA ALA A 18 -6.18 1.34 -4.73
C ALA A 18 -5.01 1.36 -5.73
N THR A 19 -4.26 0.26 -5.82
CA THR A 19 -3.07 0.16 -6.70
C THR A 19 -3.39 -0.28 -8.14
N ARG A 20 -4.68 -0.41 -8.50
CA ARG A 20 -5.14 -0.99 -9.78
C ARG A 20 -4.50 -2.36 -10.05
N ASN A 21 -4.55 -3.24 -9.06
CA ASN A 21 -3.93 -4.55 -9.06
C ASN A 21 -2.40 -4.48 -9.27
N PHE A 22 -1.73 -3.57 -8.57
CA PHE A 22 -0.28 -3.35 -8.67
C PHE A 22 0.20 -3.07 -10.10
N HIS A 23 -0.58 -2.31 -10.87
CA HIS A 23 -0.28 -2.03 -12.27
C HIS A 23 1.10 -1.34 -12.40
N PRO A 24 1.95 -1.71 -13.37
CA PRO A 24 3.26 -1.11 -13.54
C PRO A 24 3.24 0.41 -13.71
N SER A 25 2.17 0.96 -14.30
CA SER A 25 2.00 2.43 -14.45
C SER A 25 1.81 3.17 -13.12
N ASN A 26 1.43 2.47 -12.04
CA ASN A 26 1.34 3.04 -10.71
C ASN A 26 2.66 2.87 -9.93
N LYS A 27 3.65 2.16 -10.49
CA LYS A 27 4.97 2.01 -9.87
C LYS A 27 5.69 3.35 -9.91
N ILE A 28 5.98 3.89 -8.73
CA ILE A 28 6.66 5.17 -8.55
C ILE A 28 8.18 4.97 -8.44
N GLY A 29 8.62 3.79 -8.02
CA GLY A 29 10.04 3.49 -7.87
C GLY A 29 10.34 2.07 -7.44
N GLN A 30 11.62 1.72 -7.50
CA GLN A 30 12.18 0.47 -6.98
C GLN A 30 13.54 0.78 -6.36
N GLY A 31 13.78 0.28 -5.15
CA GLY A 31 15.06 0.43 -4.46
C GLY A 31 15.35 -0.76 -3.56
N GLY A 32 16.33 -0.63 -2.66
CA GLY A 32 16.76 -1.70 -1.74
C GLY A 32 15.68 -2.19 -0.76
N PHE A 33 14.52 -1.53 -0.71
CA PHE A 33 13.39 -1.86 0.17
C PHE A 33 12.18 -2.43 -0.59
N GLY A 34 12.30 -2.66 -1.90
CA GLY A 34 11.22 -3.23 -2.73
C GLY A 34 10.57 -2.26 -3.72
N LEU A 35 9.38 -2.61 -4.20
CA LEU A 35 8.61 -1.88 -5.20
C LEU A 35 7.64 -0.90 -4.53
N VAL A 36 7.58 0.34 -5.01
CA VAL A 36 6.68 1.39 -4.49
C VAL A 36 5.61 1.70 -5.53
N TYR A 37 4.34 1.69 -5.12
CA TYR A 37 3.18 1.99 -5.96
C TYR A 37 2.38 3.17 -5.40
N LYS A 38 1.76 3.96 -6.30
CA LYS A 38 0.83 5.04 -5.99
C LYS A 38 -0.59 4.52 -5.82
#